data_AF-A0A4E0RE46-F1
#
_entry.id   AF-A0A4E0RE46-F1
#
_cell.length_a   1.000
_cell.length_b   1.000
_cell.length_c   1.000
_cell.angle_alpha   90.00
_cell.angle_beta   90.00
_cell.angle_gamma   90.00
#
_symmetry.space_group_name_H-M   'P 1'
#
loop_
_entity.id
_entity.type
_entity.pdbx_description
1 polymer ?
#
loop_
_entity_poly.entity_id
_entity_poly.type
_entity_poly.pdbx_seq_one_letter_code
_entity_poly.pdbx_strand_id
1 'polypeptide(L)' 'MHGTFSQLSKTVDSKEDADLWRDRFLSRKTRYLCFSSEDAKECDPKTSILINIAVLNDGDFTPAGHQPVAYTKDTGQ' A
#
# COMPACT_ATOMS: atom_id res chain seq x y z
N MET A 1 -8.74 15.90 -7.10
CA MET A 1 -7.37 15.73 -7.62
C MET A 1 -6.95 14.29 -7.34
N HIS A 2 -6.85 13.46 -8.37
CA HIS A 2 -6.25 12.13 -8.22
C HIS A 2 -4.73 12.33 -8.15
N GLY A 3 -4.14 12.25 -6.96
CA GLY A 3 -2.68 12.27 -6.82
C GLY A 3 -2.07 11.11 -7.60
N THR A 4 -0.93 11.36 -8.26
CA THR A 4 -0.17 10.31 -8.93
C THR A 4 0.39 9.37 -7.87
N PHE A 5 0.00 8.10 -7.94
CA PHE A 5 0.56 7.07 -7.08
C PHE A 5 1.78 6.42 -7.75
N SER A 6 2.84 6.21 -6.98
CA SER A 6 4.00 5.41 -7.37
C SER A 6 3.82 3.99 -6.87
N GLN A 7 3.99 3.01 -7.75
CA GLN A 7 3.92 1.58 -7.42
C GLN A 7 5.28 1.07 -6.96
N LEU A 8 5.30 0.31 -5.86
CA LEU A 8 6.45 -0.46 -5.42
C LEU A 8 6.42 -1.84 -6.08
N SER A 9 6.93 -1.92 -7.31
CA SER A 9 6.97 -3.16 -8.11
C SER A 9 8.28 -3.95 -7.98
N LYS A 10 9.33 -3.35 -7.41
CA LYS A 10 10.63 -4.00 -7.24
C LYS A 10 11.22 -3.73 -5.87
N THR A 11 11.96 -4.71 -5.36
CA THR A 11 12.76 -4.56 -4.13
C THR A 11 13.91 -3.57 -4.36
N VAL A 12 14.31 -2.86 -3.30
CA VAL A 12 15.38 -1.85 -3.39
C VAL A 12 16.74 -2.51 -3.54
N ASP A 13 16.97 -3.60 -2.82
CA ASP A 13 18.21 -4.33 -2.66
C ASP A 13 18.56 -5.23 -3.86
N SER A 14 17.62 -6.05 -4.34
CA SER A 14 17.86 -7.06 -5.39
C SER A 14 17.22 -6.74 -6.73
N LYS A 15 16.31 -5.74 -6.80
CA LYS A 15 15.49 -5.41 -7.99
C LYS A 15 14.57 -6.55 -8.44
N GLU A 16 14.30 -7.50 -7.56
CA GLU A 16 13.36 -8.60 -7.77
C GLU A 16 11.91 -8.08 -7.74
N ASP A 17 11.00 -8.87 -8.30
CA ASP A 17 9.56 -8.56 -8.28
C ASP A 17 9.05 -8.50 -6.83
N ALA A 18 8.39 -7.40 -6.48
CA ALA A 18 7.89 -7.15 -5.13
C ALA A 18 6.41 -7.53 -4.96
N ASP A 19 5.96 -8.59 -5.64
CA ASP A 19 4.60 -9.10 -5.48
C ASP A 19 4.37 -9.58 -4.05
N LEU A 20 3.34 -9.03 -3.40
CA LEU A 20 2.96 -9.33 -2.02
C LEU A 20 1.90 -10.44 -1.95
N TRP A 21 1.42 -10.95 -3.07
CA TRP A 21 0.44 -12.02 -3.10
C TRP A 21 1.09 -13.38 -3.28
N ARG A 22 0.77 -14.33 -2.39
CA ARG A 22 1.17 -15.72 -2.57
C ARG A 22 0.21 -16.42 -3.51
N ASP A 23 0.69 -16.75 -4.71
CA ASP A 23 -0.06 -17.50 -5.71
C ASP A 23 -0.58 -18.84 -5.17
N ARG A 24 -1.76 -19.23 -5.66
CA ARG A 24 -2.35 -20.56 -5.45
C ARG A 24 -2.42 -21.28 -6.79
N PHE A 25 -2.39 -22.62 -6.75
CA PHE A 25 -2.24 -23.51 -7.91
C PHE A 25 -3.16 -23.22 -9.12
N LEU A 26 -4.30 -22.54 -8.90
CA LEU A 26 -5.29 -22.22 -9.94
C LEU A 26 -5.68 -20.72 -10.03
N SER A 27 -5.03 -19.84 -9.27
CA SER A 27 -5.31 -18.40 -9.33
C SER A 27 -4.01 -17.61 -9.25
N ARG A 28 -3.66 -16.96 -10.37
CA ARG A 28 -2.56 -16.01 -10.42
C ARG A 28 -3.11 -14.61 -10.13
N LYS A 29 -2.68 -14.03 -9.02
CA LYS A 29 -3.02 -12.65 -8.64
C LYS A 29 -1.73 -11.97 -8.23
N THR A 30 -1.56 -10.73 -8.64
CA THR A 30 -0.46 -9.88 -8.19
C THR A 30 -1.00 -8.78 -7.29
N ARG A 31 -0.24 -8.40 -6.27
CA ARG A 31 -0.54 -7.25 -5.39
C ARG A 31 0.73 -6.47 -5.12
N TYR A 32 0.68 -5.17 -5.40
CA TYR A 32 1.77 -4.25 -5.15
C TYR A 32 1.30 -3.12 -4.24
N LEU A 33 2.18 -2.66 -3.34
CA LEU A 33 1.91 -1.44 -2.57
C LEU A 33 2.09 -0.23 -3.48
N CYS A 34 1.22 0.77 -3.33
CA CYS A 34 1.35 2.06 -3.98
C CYS A 34 1.36 3.18 -2.92
N PHE A 35 2.11 4.24 -3.18
CA PHE A 35 2.19 5.41 -2.30
C PHE A 35 2.17 6.70 -3.11
N SER A 36 1.74 7.79 -2.48
CA SER A 36 1.94 9.15 -2.98
C SER A 36 2.77 9.91 -1.96
N SER A 37 3.69 10.74 -2.43
CA SER A 37 4.51 11.60 -1.60
C SER A 37 4.56 12.99 -2.20
N GLU A 38 4.57 14.01 -1.35
CA GLU A 38 4.69 15.42 -1.73
C GLU A 38 5.85 16.05 -0.94
N ASP A 39 6.44 17.12 -1.46
CA ASP A 39 7.41 17.89 -0.69
C ASP A 39 6.72 18.49 0.54
N ALA A 40 7.28 18.26 1.72
CA ALA A 40 6.72 18.73 2.99
C ALA A 40 6.59 20.26 3.06
N LYS A 41 7.39 21.01 2.28
CA LYS A 41 7.30 22.47 2.18
C LYS A 41 6.12 22.95 1.32
N GLU A 42 5.65 22.10 0.42
CA GLU A 42 4.57 22.40 -0.53
C GLU A 42 3.22 21.84 -0.07
N CYS A 43 3.23 20.88 0.87
CA CYS A 43 2.04 20.24 1.38
C CYS A 43 1.23 21.18 2.31
N ASP A 44 -0.10 21.18 2.18
CA ASP A 44 -0.99 21.89 3.10
C ASP A 44 -0.80 21.30 4.52
N PRO A 45 -0.49 22.12 5.55
CA PRO A 45 -0.35 21.65 6.94
C PRO A 45 -1.57 20.92 7.51
N LYS A 46 -2.74 21.05 6.89
CA LYS A 46 -3.97 20.33 7.26
C LYS A 46 -4.07 18.94 6.64
N THR A 47 -3.19 18.61 5.69
CA THR A 47 -3.17 17.29 5.05
C THR A 47 -2.72 16.25 6.06
N SER A 48 -3.50 15.18 6.19
CA SER A 48 -3.10 14.03 7.00
C SER A 48 -1.94 13.29 6.34
N ILE A 49 -0.95 12.92 7.14
CA ILE A 49 0.23 12.18 6.69
C ILE A 49 0.23 10.76 7.24
N LEU A 50 0.86 9.84 6.50
CA LEU A 50 1.10 8.48 6.98
C LEU A 50 2.26 8.47 7.98
N ILE A 51 1.99 8.09 9.22
CA ILE A 51 3.00 8.07 10.30
C ILE A 51 3.41 6.67 10.75
N ASN A 52 2.58 5.66 10.46
CA ASN A 52 2.83 4.28 10.87
C ASN A 52 2.16 3.28 9.93
N ILE A 53 2.75 2.10 9.78
CA ILE A 53 2.20 0.95 9.05
C ILE A 53 2.31 -0.27 9.95
N ALA A 54 1.23 -1.06 10.02
CA ALA A 54 1.20 -2.33 10.74
C ALA A 54 0.76 -3.45 9.79
N VAL A 55 1.39 -4.61 9.92
CA VAL A 55 0.95 -5.86 9.28
C VAL A 55 0.14 -6.65 10.31
N LEU A 56 -1.07 -7.05 9.92
CA LEU A 56 -2.01 -7.76 10.77
C LEU A 56 -2.27 -9.15 10.19
N ASN A 57 -2.64 -10.13 11.03
CA ASN A 57 -3.16 -11.40 10.54
C ASN A 57 -4.64 -11.27 10.20
N ASP A 58 -5.14 -12.21 9.40
CA ASP A 58 -6.57 -12.29 9.08
C ASP A 58 -7.40 -12.47 10.37
N GLY A 59 -8.37 -11.58 10.58
CA GLY A 59 -9.27 -11.60 11.73
C GLY A 59 -8.78 -10.79 12.94
N ASP A 60 -7.55 -10.27 12.93
CA ASP A 60 -7.07 -9.36 13.97
C ASP A 60 -7.87 -8.05 13.95
N PHE A 61 -8.04 -7.43 15.13
CA PHE A 61 -8.64 -6.11 15.23
C PHE A 61 -7.72 -5.03 14.66
N THR A 62 -8.30 -4.07 13.94
CA THR A 62 -7.54 -2.87 13.51
C THR A 62 -7.10 -2.07 14.74
N PRO A 63 -5.80 -1.81 14.94
CA PRO A 63 -5.31 -1.01 16.06
C PRO A 63 -5.87 0.42 16.02
N ALA A 64 -6.00 1.05 17.19
CA ALA A 64 -6.47 2.44 17.26
C ALA A 64 -5.60 3.37 16.39
N GLY A 65 -6.25 4.32 15.71
CA GLY A 65 -5.57 5.27 14.81
C GLY A 65 -5.09 4.68 13.48
N HIS A 66 -5.38 3.41 13.18
CA HIS A 66 -5.08 2.78 11.90
C HIS A 66 -6.35 2.59 11.07
N GLN A 67 -6.18 2.52 9.74
CA GLN A 67 -7.23 2.17 8.81
C GLN A 67 -6.73 1.03 7.91
N PRO A 68 -7.52 -0.06 7.71
CA PRO A 68 -7.12 -1.17 6.87
C PRO A 68 -7.16 -0.79 5.38
N VAL A 69 -6.19 -1.28 4.62
CA VAL A 69 -6.23 -1.29 3.15
C VAL A 69 -6.87 -2.60 2.72
N ALA A 70 -8.20 -2.63 2.67
CA ALA A 70 -8.98 -3.86 2.48
C ALA A 70 -9.11 -4.29 1.01
N TYR A 71 -9.03 -3.34 0.07
CA TYR A 71 -9.27 -3.58 -1.36
C TYR A 71 -8.20 -2.91 -2.21
N THR A 72 -7.93 -3.53 -3.34
CA THR A 72 -7.12 -2.95 -4.41
C THR A 72 -7.79 -1.71 -4.99
N LYS A 73 -7.02 -0.64 -5.19
CA LYS A 73 -7.55 0.64 -5.65
C LYS A 73 -8.05 0.61 -7.09
N ASP A 74 -7.43 -0.21 -7.92
CA ASP A 74 -7.66 -0.35 -9.36
C ASP A 74 -8.81 -1.31 -9.69
N THR A 75 -8.86 -2.49 -9.04
CA THR A 75 -9.87 -3.52 -9.35
C THR A 75 -10.97 -3.68 -8.29
N GLY A 76 -10.82 -3.08 -7.11
CA GLY A 76 -11.77 -3.21 -6.00
C GLY A 76 -11.85 -4.62 -5.40
N GLN A 77 -10.92 -5.50 -5.75
CA GLN A 77 -10.78 -6.86 -5.19
C GLN A 77 -10.07 -6.86 -3.84
#